data_AF-A0A5E7ZH23-F1
#
_entry.id   AF-A0A5E7ZH23-F1
#
_cell.length_a   1.000
_cell.length_b   1.000
_cell.length_c   1.000
_cell.angle_alpha   90.00
_cell.angle_beta   90.00
_cell.angle_gamma   90.00
#
_symmetry.space_group_name_H-M   'P 1'
#
loop_
_entity.id
_entity.type
_entity.pdbx_description
1 polymer ?
#
loop_
_entity_poly.entity_id
_entity_poly.type
_entity_poly.pdbx_seq_one_letter_code
_entity_poly.pdbx_strand_id
1 'polypeptide(L)'
;MSYPASNTSSQDSARQAPTTKFIAFMTAIGAIVLIGSEIWLTALAAIWAADGFFGLGLGGDLVMFALVIPLAIWATWMTVKLAIAAEMDPENAD
;
A
#
# COMPACT_ATOMS: atom_id res chain seq x y z
N MET A 1 53.64 -35.12 0.73
CA MET A 1 53.03 -34.55 -0.49
C MET A 1 51.57 -35.02 -0.49
N SER A 2 50.51 -34.24 -0.35
CA SER A 2 50.28 -32.80 -0.46
C SER A 2 48.86 -32.50 0.09
N TYR A 3 48.76 -31.49 0.95
CA TYR A 3 47.63 -30.65 1.40
C TYR A 3 46.24 -31.23 1.75
N PRO A 4 45.66 -30.86 2.91
CA PRO A 4 44.20 -30.74 3.03
C PRO A 4 43.75 -29.54 2.18
N ALA A 5 42.81 -29.76 1.26
CA ALA A 5 42.20 -28.66 0.50
C ALA A 5 41.29 -27.86 1.44
N SER A 6 41.87 -26.78 1.96
CA SER A 6 41.28 -25.49 2.30
C SER A 6 39.77 -25.34 2.08
N ASN A 7 39.08 -25.01 3.18
CA ASN A 7 37.83 -24.25 3.21
C ASN A 7 37.76 -23.26 2.04
N THR A 8 36.80 -23.47 1.15
CA THR A 8 36.22 -22.38 0.36
C THR A 8 34.78 -22.23 0.80
N SER A 9 34.66 -21.60 1.97
CA SER A 9 33.49 -20.84 2.37
C SER A 9 33.28 -19.72 1.35
N SER A 10 32.55 -20.03 0.29
CA SER A 10 31.92 -19.03 -0.57
C SER A 10 30.64 -19.62 -1.13
N GLN A 11 29.83 -20.15 -0.20
CA GLN A 11 28.39 -20.11 -0.33
C GLN A 11 28.01 -18.63 -0.26
N ASP A 12 28.04 -17.98 -1.42
CA ASP A 12 27.62 -16.58 -1.66
C ASP A 12 26.09 -16.43 -1.50
N SER A 13 25.51 -17.11 -0.50
CA SER A 13 24.07 -17.16 -0.24
C SER A 13 23.64 -16.31 0.96
N ALA A 14 24.49 -15.43 1.48
CA ALA A 14 24.13 -14.65 2.68
C ALA A 14 24.60 -13.18 2.66
N ARG A 15 24.76 -12.59 1.48
CA ARG A 15 24.72 -11.12 1.33
C ARG A 15 23.40 -10.70 0.69
N GLN A 16 22.29 -11.22 1.21
CA GLN A 16 20.97 -10.60 1.00
C GLN A 16 21.02 -9.27 1.75
N ALA A 17 21.29 -8.22 0.98
CA ALA A 17 21.66 -6.93 1.48
C ALA A 17 20.52 -6.30 2.31
N PRO A 18 20.83 -5.56 3.39
CA PRO A 18 19.84 -4.82 4.17
C PRO A 18 19.08 -3.76 3.34
N THR A 19 19.53 -3.47 2.12
CA THR A 19 18.91 -2.53 1.18
C THR A 19 17.58 -3.02 0.59
N THR A 20 17.35 -4.34 0.50
CA THR A 20 16.13 -4.89 -0.13
C THR A 20 14.88 -4.57 0.68
N LYS A 21 14.98 -4.62 2.01
CA LYS A 21 13.85 -4.32 2.91
C LYS A 21 13.44 -2.84 2.86
N PHE A 22 14.40 -1.92 2.68
CA PHE A 22 14.10 -0.50 2.51
C PHE A 22 13.37 -0.20 1.19
N ILE A 23 13.79 -0.85 0.10
CA ILE A 23 13.14 -0.68 -1.21
C ILE A 23 11.73 -1.29 -1.20
N ALA A 24 11.55 -2.46 -0.59
CA ALA A 24 10.24 -3.08 -0.40
C ALA A 24 9.31 -2.16 0.39
N PHE A 25 9.76 -1.65 1.54
CA PHE A 25 9.00 -0.73 2.37
C PHE A 25 8.61 0.58 1.63
N MET A 26 9.56 1.20 0.91
CA MET A 26 9.27 2.39 0.11
C MET A 26 8.28 2.09 -1.02
N THR A 27 8.34 0.90 -1.61
CA THR A 27 7.40 0.44 -2.64
C THR A 27 6.01 0.22 -2.05
N ALA A 28 5.91 -0.39 -0.87
CA ALA A 28 4.66 -0.57 -0.14
C ALA A 28 4.02 0.77 0.21
N ILE A 29 4.80 1.74 0.71
CA ILE A 29 4.30 3.11 0.94
C ILE A 29 3.80 3.73 -0.36
N GLY A 30 4.58 3.63 -1.44
CA GLY A 30 4.18 4.15 -2.74
C GLY A 30 2.86 3.55 -3.23
N ALA A 31 2.69 2.23 -3.10
CA ALA A 31 1.47 1.53 -3.47
C ALA A 31 0.28 1.99 -2.61
N ILE A 32 0.43 2.13 -1.29
CA ILE A 32 -0.62 2.65 -0.40
C ILE A 32 -1.04 4.05 -0.84
N VAL A 33 -0.09 4.94 -1.13
CA VAL A 33 -0.39 6.31 -1.54
C VAL A 33 -1.10 6.33 -2.89
N LEU A 34 -0.69 5.51 -3.85
CA LEU A 34 -1.36 5.41 -5.16
C LEU A 34 -2.80 4.90 -5.02
N ILE A 35 -3.00 3.80 -4.31
CA ILE A 35 -4.33 3.20 -4.09
C ILE A 35 -5.21 4.17 -3.29
N GLY A 36 -4.67 4.77 -2.22
CA GLY A 36 -5.38 5.79 -1.45
C GLY A 36 -5.79 6.98 -2.30
N SER A 37 -4.88 7.48 -3.16
CA SER A 37 -5.18 8.58 -4.07
C SER A 37 -6.28 8.22 -5.05
N GLU A 38 -6.28 7.01 -5.60
CA GLU A 38 -7.33 6.51 -6.49
C GLU A 38 -8.69 6.43 -5.79
N ILE A 39 -8.74 5.96 -4.54
CA ILE A 39 -9.96 5.94 -3.73
C ILE A 39 -10.51 7.35 -3.56
N TRP A 40 -9.67 8.31 -3.19
CA TRP A 40 -10.11 9.69 -2.97
C TRP A 40 -10.51 10.40 -4.26
N LEU A 41 -9.78 10.20 -5.36
CA LEU A 41 -10.16 10.72 -6.67
C LEU A 41 -11.49 10.15 -7.13
N THR A 42 -11.71 8.84 -6.94
CA THR A 42 -12.97 8.18 -7.28
C THR A 42 -14.11 8.70 -6.41
N ALA A 43 -13.89 8.86 -5.11
CA ALA A 43 -14.88 9.43 -4.19
C ALA A 43 -15.27 10.86 -4.59
N LEU A 44 -14.30 11.71 -4.89
CA LEU A 44 -14.55 13.08 -5.33
C LEU A 44 -15.25 13.13 -6.69
N ALA A 45 -14.82 12.29 -7.65
CA ALA A 45 -15.46 12.18 -8.95
C ALA A 45 -16.92 11.70 -8.83
N ALA A 46 -17.19 10.75 -7.93
CA ALA A 46 -18.55 10.26 -7.67
C ALA A 46 -19.44 11.35 -7.05
N ILE A 47 -18.92 12.10 -6.07
CA ILE A 47 -19.65 13.24 -5.47
C ILE A 47 -19.92 14.31 -6.52
N TRP A 48 -18.90 14.69 -7.28
CA TRP A 48 -19.04 15.69 -8.34
C TRP A 48 -20.04 15.28 -9.43
N ALA A 49 -19.97 14.02 -9.88
CA ALA A 49 -20.88 13.51 -10.91
C ALA A 49 -22.32 13.40 -10.42
N ALA A 50 -22.52 12.96 -9.17
CA ALA A 50 -23.85 12.83 -8.59
C ALA A 50 -24.46 14.19 -8.27
N ASP A 51 -23.70 15.15 -7.75
CA ASP A 51 -24.16 16.53 -7.59
C ASP A 51 -24.54 17.15 -8.95
N GLY A 52 -23.67 17.03 -9.96
CA GLY A 52 -23.95 17.52 -11.31
C GLY A 52 -25.18 16.87 -11.98
N PHE A 53 -25.51 15.62 -11.63
CA PHE A 53 -26.67 14.91 -12.18
C PHE A 53 -27.98 15.24 -11.45
N PHE A 54 -27.95 15.25 -10.11
CA PHE A 54 -29.14 15.46 -9.29
C PHE A 54 -29.41 16.93 -8.96
N GLY A 55 -28.45 17.83 -9.18
CA GLY A 55 -28.54 19.24 -8.84
C GLY A 55 -28.75 19.45 -7.35
N LEU A 56 -27.94 18.75 -6.54
CA LEU A 56 -28.15 18.71 -5.10
C LEU A 56 -27.73 20.06 -4.52
N GLY A 57 -28.67 20.77 -3.90
CA GLY A 57 -28.31 21.92 -3.08
C GLY A 57 -27.44 21.48 -1.89
N LEU A 58 -26.98 22.46 -1.10
CA LEU A 58 -26.09 22.29 0.05
C LEU A 58 -26.48 21.13 1.02
N GLY A 59 -27.78 20.86 1.18
CA GLY A 59 -28.28 19.75 1.99
C GLY A 59 -28.04 18.36 1.38
N GLY A 60 -28.16 18.22 0.06
CA GLY A 60 -27.89 16.95 -0.63
C GLY A 60 -26.39 16.66 -0.71
N ASP A 61 -25.57 17.69 -0.91
CA ASP A 61 -24.10 17.58 -0.81
C ASP A 61 -23.68 17.04 0.55
N LEU A 62 -24.23 17.58 1.64
CA LEU A 62 -23.90 17.15 2.99
C LEU A 62 -24.19 15.65 3.19
N VAL A 63 -25.33 15.17 2.68
CA VAL A 63 -25.71 13.76 2.74
C VAL A 63 -24.76 12.91 1.91
N MET A 64 -24.41 13.34 0.70
CA MET A 64 -23.44 12.64 -0.14
C MET A 64 -22.07 12.54 0.52
N PHE A 65 -21.54 13.63 1.05
CA PHE A 65 -20.29 13.63 1.79
C PHE A 65 -20.36 12.70 3.01
N ALA A 66 -21.46 12.75 3.76
CA ALA A 66 -21.66 11.88 4.93
C ALA A 66 -21.73 10.39 4.58
N LEU A 67 -22.13 10.02 3.36
CA LEU A 67 -22.15 8.63 2.89
C LEU A 67 -20.82 8.19 2.30
N VAL A 68 -20.21 9.04 1.46
CA VAL A 68 -19.03 8.67 0.66
C VAL A 68 -17.73 8.81 1.46
N ILE A 69 -17.57 9.88 2.27
CA ILE A 69 -16.32 10.11 3.01
C ILE A 69 -16.02 8.97 3.99
N PRO A 70 -16.97 8.49 4.83
CA PRO A 70 -16.66 7.41 5.77
C PRO A 70 -16.24 6.11 5.06
N LEU A 71 -16.84 5.81 3.91
CA LEU A 71 -16.46 4.65 3.09
C LEU A 71 -15.05 4.81 2.53
N ALA A 72 -14.70 6.00 2.01
CA ALA A 72 -13.35 6.28 1.51
C ALA A 72 -12.28 6.18 2.62
N ILE A 73 -12.58 6.72 3.81
CA ILE A 73 -11.70 6.60 4.99
C ILE A 73 -11.52 5.14 5.37
N TRP A 74 -12.60 4.35 5.43
CA TRP A 74 -12.54 2.94 5.78
C TRP A 74 -11.75 2.12 4.75
N ALA A 75 -11.95 2.36 3.46
CA ALA A 75 -11.22 1.68 2.39
C ALA A 75 -9.72 2.01 2.42
N THR A 76 -9.38 3.27 2.67
CA THR A 76 -7.98 3.71 2.84
C THR A 76 -7.36 3.02 4.05
N TRP A 77 -8.09 2.95 5.17
CA TRP A 77 -7.64 2.25 6.37
C TRP A 77 -7.39 0.75 6.13
N MET A 78 -8.29 0.06 5.42
CA MET A 78 -8.08 -1.35 5.08
C MET A 78 -6.88 -1.56 4.16
N THR A 79 -6.65 -0.67 3.22
CA THR A 79 -5.46 -0.71 2.34
C THR A 79 -4.17 -0.63 3.14
N VAL A 80 -4.10 0.29 4.11
CA VAL A 80 -2.97 0.40 5.03
C VAL A 80 -2.78 -0.89 5.82
N LYS A 81 -3.86 -1.47 6.37
CA LYS A 81 -3.78 -2.73 7.12
C LYS A 81 -3.24 -3.88 6.28
N LEU A 82 -3.70 -4.02 5.03
CA LEU A 82 -3.24 -5.07 4.12
C LEU A 82 -1.76 -4.90 3.77
N ALA A 83 -1.32 -3.67 3.53
CA ALA A 83 0.08 -3.40 3.24
C ALA A 83 1.00 -3.67 4.43
N ILE A 84 0.58 -3.32 5.65
CA ILE A 84 1.33 -3.66 6.88
C ILE A 84 1.38 -5.17 7.08
N ALA A 85 0.26 -5.87 6.87
CA ALA A 85 0.22 -7.33 6.99
C ALA A 85 1.17 -8.01 5.98
N ALA A 86 1.26 -7.49 4.76
CA ALA A 86 2.17 -8.00 3.73
C ALA A 86 3.67 -7.83 4.11
N GLU A 87 4.03 -6.72 4.77
CA GLU A 87 5.40 -6.51 5.27
C GLU A 87 5.73 -7.36 6.50
N MET A 88 4.72 -7.80 7.26
CA MET A 88 4.87 -8.66 8.45
C MET A 88 4.81 -10.16 8.14
N ASP A 89 4.63 -10.55 6.89
CA ASP A 89 4.55 -11.96 6.49
C ASP A 89 5.93 -12.64 6.66
N PRO A 90 6.03 -13.72 7.46
CA PRO A 90 7.29 -14.45 7.62
C PRO A 90 7.87 -15.00 6.32
N GLU A 91 7.05 -15.26 5.28
CA GLU A 91 7.55 -15.69 3.97
C GLU A 91 8.25 -14.58 3.17
N ASN A 92 8.06 -13.31 3.55
CA ASN A 92 8.78 -12.15 3.00
C ASN A 92 10.08 -11.83 3.77
N ALA A 93 10.40 -12.60 4.83
CA ALA A 93 11.55 -12.40 5.69
C ALA A 93 12.76 -13.32 5.40
N ASP A 94 12.56 -14.39 4.62
CA ASP A 94 13.58 -15.31 4.08
C ASP A 94 14.07 -14.89 2.68
#